data_AF-A0AAP7P9C8-F1
#
_entry.id   AF-A0AAP7P9C8-F1
#
_cell.length_a   1.000
_cell.length_b   1.000
_cell.length_c   1.000
_cell.angle_alpha   90.00
_cell.angle_beta   90.00
_cell.angle_gamma   90.00
#
_symmetry.space_group_name_H-M   'P 1'
#
loop_
_entity.id
_entity.type
_entity.pdbx_description
1 polymer ?
#
loop_
_entity_poly.entity_id
_entity_poly.type
_entity_poly.pdbx_seq_one_letter_code
_entity_poly.pdbx_strand_id
1 'polypeptide(L)' 'MEKEKLKHFRKGLKDSQRVMAIAVKRLNDGRYESAEELMRGEAASLFKLADELSDVTEQQS' A
#
# COMPACT_ATOMS: atom_id res chain seq x y z
N MET A 1 16.00 -4.97 -11.80
CA MET A 1 15.65 -4.71 -10.38
C MET A 1 16.27 -5.76 -9.46
N GLU A 2 16.91 -5.34 -8.37
CA GLU A 2 17.55 -6.23 -7.40
C GLU A 2 16.54 -7.07 -6.59
N LYS A 3 16.94 -8.29 -6.20
CA LYS A 3 16.09 -9.25 -5.48
C LYS A 3 15.52 -8.70 -4.17
N GLU A 4 16.28 -7.90 -3.44
CA GLU A 4 15.83 -7.29 -2.18
C GLU A 4 14.79 -6.19 -2.41
N LYS A 5 14.94 -5.38 -3.46
CA LYS A 5 13.92 -4.40 -3.88
C LYS A 5 12.61 -5.11 -4.24
N LEU A 6 12.68 -6.21 -4.99
CA LEU A 6 11.49 -7.00 -5.34
C LEU A 6 10.76 -7.58 -4.11
N LYS A 7 11.51 -8.03 -3.08
CA LYS A 7 10.92 -8.48 -1.81
C LYS A 7 10.23 -7.34 -1.06
N HIS A 8 10.84 -6.16 -1.03
CA HIS A 8 10.26 -4.95 -0.44
C HIS A 8 8.90 -4.61 -1.08
N PHE A 9 8.85 -4.51 -2.42
CA PHE A 9 7.60 -4.22 -3.13
C PHE A 9 6.52 -5.27 -2.88
N ARG A 10 6.88 -6.57 -2.91
CA ARG A 10 5.93 -7.65 -2.59
C ARG A 10 5.39 -7.57 -1.16
N LYS A 11 6.24 -7.18 -0.20
CA LYS A 11 5.83 -6.97 1.18
C LYS A 11 4.87 -5.78 1.29
N GLY A 12 5.19 -4.65 0.65
CA GLY A 12 4.33 -3.47 0.62
C GLY A 12 2.94 -3.77 0.06
N LEU A 13 2.85 -4.49 -1.06
CA LEU A 13 1.58 -4.93 -1.62
C LEU A 13 0.80 -5.86 -0.69
N LYS A 14 1.49 -6.76 0.02
CA LYS A 14 0.84 -7.66 0.98
C LYS A 14 0.31 -6.93 2.21
N ASP A 15 1.04 -5.94 2.69
CA ASP A 15 0.61 -5.13 3.83
C ASP A 15 -0.58 -4.26 3.43
N SER A 16 -0.59 -3.71 2.20
CA SER A 16 -1.73 -3.01 1.62
C SER A 16 -3.01 -3.85 1.59
N GLN A 17 -2.91 -5.09 1.10
CA GLN A 17 -4.04 -6.03 1.08
C GLN A 17 -4.61 -6.29 2.48
N ARG A 18 -3.76 -6.33 3.52
CA ARG A 18 -4.22 -6.50 4.90
C ARG A 18 -4.99 -5.29 5.39
N VAL A 19 -4.51 -4.08 5.11
CA VAL A 19 -5.19 -2.84 5.49
C VAL A 19 -6.55 -2.74 4.80
N MET A 20 -6.63 -3.08 3.51
CA MET A 20 -7.91 -3.14 2.79
C MET A 20 -8.90 -4.11 3.43
N ALA A 21 -8.44 -5.32 3.84
CA ALA A 21 -9.31 -6.27 4.52
C ALA A 21 -9.84 -5.74 5.87
N ILE A 22 -9.02 -4.99 6.61
CA ILE A 22 -9.44 -4.33 7.85
C ILE A 22 -10.44 -3.22 7.54
N ALA A 23 -10.20 -2.38 6.53
CA ALA A 23 -11.11 -1.32 6.12
C ALA A 23 -12.49 -1.88 5.74
N VAL A 24 -12.55 -2.97 4.97
CA VAL A 24 -13.81 -3.67 4.65
C VAL A 24 -14.54 -4.12 5.91
N LYS A 25 -13.83 -4.69 6.89
CA LYS A 25 -14.43 -5.05 8.17
C LYS A 25 -15.00 -3.83 8.90
N ARG A 26 -14.28 -2.70 8.92
CA ARG A 26 -14.76 -1.45 9.53
C ARG A 26 -16.01 -0.91 8.84
N LEU A 27 -16.07 -0.95 7.51
CA LEU A 27 -17.26 -0.57 6.74
C LEU A 27 -18.47 -1.44 7.11
N ASN A 28 -18.29 -2.76 7.19
CA ASN A 28 -19.35 -3.69 7.56
C ASN A 28 -19.84 -3.49 9.01
N ASP A 29 -18.96 -3.05 9.91
CA ASP A 29 -19.30 -2.72 11.30
C ASP A 29 -19.93 -1.31 11.45
N GLY A 30 -20.17 -0.58 10.36
CA GLY A 30 -20.68 0.80 10.37
C GLY A 30 -19.68 1.85 10.86
N ARG A 31 -18.39 1.49 10.97
CA ARG A 31 -17.31 2.37 11.45
C ARG A 31 -16.66 3.12 10.29
N TYR A 32 -17.44 3.98 9.65
CA TYR A 32 -17.05 4.64 8.40
C TYR A 32 -15.85 5.57 8.53
N GLU A 33 -15.80 6.44 9.56
CA GLU A 33 -14.66 7.35 9.77
C GLU A 33 -13.35 6.59 9.96
N SER A 34 -13.37 5.49 10.73
CA SER A 34 -12.20 4.63 10.92
C SER A 34 -11.79 3.91 9.62
N ALA A 35 -12.75 3.50 8.80
CA ALA A 35 -12.47 2.91 7.50
C ALA A 35 -11.85 3.94 6.54
N GLU A 36 -12.37 5.16 6.53
CA GLU A 36 -11.87 6.26 5.71
C GLU A 36 -10.43 6.64 6.10
N GLU A 37 -10.15 6.77 7.39
CA GLU A 37 -8.80 7.07 7.88
C GLU A 37 -7.79 6.00 7.45
N LEU A 38 -8.16 4.72 7.60
CA LEU A 38 -7.34 3.60 7.13
C LEU A 38 -7.08 3.67 5.62
N MET A 39 -8.11 3.96 4.83
CA MET A 39 -7.99 4.05 3.38
C MET A 39 -7.14 5.25 2.93
N ARG A 40 -7.22 6.40 3.62
CA ARG A 40 -6.34 7.55 3.33
C ARG A 40 -4.88 7.23 3.62
N GLY A 41 -4.60 6.62 4.78
CA GLY A 41 -3.24 6.21 5.14
C GLY A 41 -2.67 5.18 4.16
N GLU A 42 -3.52 4.25 3.71
CA GLU A 42 -3.14 3.25 2.72
C GLU A 42 -2.85 3.87 1.34
N ALA A 43 -3.69 4.80 0.89
CA ALA A 43 -3.46 5.52 -0.36
C ALA A 43 -2.10 6.24 -0.36
N ALA A 44 -1.77 6.94 0.72
CA ALA A 44 -0.47 7.60 0.88
C ALA A 44 0.70 6.60 0.82
N SER A 45 0.54 5.42 1.43
CA SER A 45 1.55 4.36 1.44
C SER A 45 1.76 3.76 0.04
N LEU A 46 0.68 3.56 -0.72
CA LEU A 46 0.73 3.07 -2.10
C LEU A 46 1.35 4.09 -3.05
N PHE A 47 1.03 5.38 -2.90
CA PHE A 47 1.67 6.43 -3.69
C PHE A 47 3.18 6.44 -3.47
N LYS A 48 3.62 6.38 -2.21
CA LYS A 48 5.05 6.30 -1.90
C LYS A 48 5.70 5.06 -2.52
N LEU A 49 5.03 3.91 -2.45
CA LEU A 49 5.54 2.67 -3.05
C LEU A 49 5.64 2.78 -4.59
N ALA A 50 4.71 3.50 -5.22
CA ALA A 50 4.73 3.77 -6.65
C ALA A 50 5.85 4.73 -7.05
N ASP A 51 6.09 5.79 -6.27
CA ASP A 51 7.21 6.71 -6.49
C ASP A 51 8.55 5.98 -6.38
N GLU A 52 8.73 5.17 -5.33
CA GLU A 52 9.93 4.32 -5.16
C GLU A 52 10.13 3.35 -6.33
N LEU A 53 9.03 2.83 -6.90
CA LEU A 53 9.08 1.96 -8.07
C LEU A 53 9.49 2.74 -9.33
N SER A 54 8.95 3.94 -9.54
CA SER A 54 9.29 4.83 -10.65
C SER A 54 10.78 5.15 -10.65
N ASP A 55 11.31 5.60 -9.51
CA ASP A 55 12.73 5.92 -9.33
C ASP A 55 13.63 4.73 -9.71
N VAL A 56 13.25 3.53 -9.29
CA VAL A 56 14.00 2.30 -9.57
C VAL A 56 13.96 1.93 -11.05
N THR A 57 12.86 2.23 -11.75
CA THR A 57 12.72 1.98 -13.19
C THR A 57 13.44 3.02 -14.04
N GLU A 58 13.41 4.29 -13.63
CA GLU A 58 14.12 5.39 -14.30
C GLU A 58 15.64 5.22 -14.18
N GLN A 59 16.15 4.82 -13.02
CA GLN A 59 17.59 4.51 -12.83
C GLN A 59 18.09 3.31 -13.65
N GLN A 60 17.21 2.49 -14.20
CA GLN A 60 17.54 1.33 -15.03
C GLN A 60 17.47 1.63 -16.54
N SER A 61 17.04 2.84 -16.94
CA SER A 61 16.96 3.30 -18.34
C SER A 61 18.16 4.16 -18.71
#